data_AF-A0A2V4WZ12-F1
#
_entry.id   AF-A0A2V4WZ12-F1
#
_cell.length_a   1.000
_cell.length_b   1.000
_cell.length_c   1.000
_cell.angle_alpha   90.00
_cell.angle_beta   90.00
_cell.angle_gamma   90.00
#
_symmetry.space_group_name_H-M   'P 1'
#
loop_
_entity.id
_entity.type
_entity.pdbx_description
1 polymer ?
#
loop_
_entity_poly.entity_id
_entity_poly.type
_entity_poly.pdbx_seq_one_letter_code
_entity_poly.pdbx_strand_id
1 'polypeptide(L)'
;MAYHSTTTSIKNKVIPLEELHLSREVRVRINQLIEEFTYKDALNKLEIPVDNKILLYGHTGCGKTATASAIGFALNKKVITINLAGFVSSRLGETAKNLAEIFKKASSDKAIVFIDEFDFIGKLRDYDQVDSGEMKRLVNALIQQIDHLSDDTLLICATNHIEIIDTALLRRFQIRLTYELPSKEQLDTYYDDILSKFPESINTIDRHYGISYAEAKDITFQQIKGKVINLEKQRKHLVFTYGELTSKDYASLISKGTKDVLPGYKLIDLNINPSSQDNKTIQASAKKTRADTDQIEGVVFELSGAELVQTDKREQFNYKRVLETTTSGKEVWVYVDHNSF
;
A
#
# COMPACT_ATOMS: atom_id res chain seq x y z
N MET A 1 -6.90 -30.28 -6.32
CA MET A 1 -7.86 -29.19 -6.02
C MET A 1 -7.14 -28.11 -5.22
N ALA A 2 -6.39 -27.26 -5.91
CA ALA A 2 -5.75 -26.09 -5.30
C ALA A 2 -6.65 -24.87 -5.57
N TYR A 3 -7.69 -24.72 -4.76
CA TYR A 3 -8.36 -23.43 -4.63
C TYR A 3 -7.41 -22.54 -3.84
N HIS A 4 -6.56 -21.77 -4.53
CA HIS A 4 -6.03 -20.55 -3.94
C HIS A 4 -7.20 -19.56 -3.88
N SER A 5 -7.98 -19.69 -2.82
CA SER A 5 -8.88 -18.67 -2.32
C SER A 5 -8.01 -17.49 -1.88
N THR A 6 -7.54 -16.69 -2.82
CA THR A 6 -7.03 -15.34 -2.53
C THR A 6 -8.24 -14.45 -2.26
N THR A 7 -8.97 -14.79 -1.20
CA THR A 7 -9.99 -13.94 -0.61
C THR A 7 -9.25 -12.74 -0.03
N THR A 8 -9.39 -11.61 -0.71
CA THR A 8 -9.34 -10.25 -0.17
C THR A 8 -8.19 -10.01 0.81
N SER A 9 -7.04 -9.61 0.26
CA SER A 9 -6.07 -8.86 1.05
C SER A 9 -6.75 -7.55 1.49
N ILE A 10 -7.08 -7.48 2.78
CA ILE A 10 -7.49 -6.26 3.48
C ILE A 10 -6.29 -5.32 3.44
N LYS A 11 -6.14 -4.52 2.36
CA LYS A 11 -5.25 -3.34 2.34
C LYS A 11 -5.39 -2.40 1.14
N ASN A 12 -6.13 -2.75 0.09
CA ASN A 12 -6.41 -1.79 -1.00
C ASN A 12 -7.86 -1.32 -0.90
N LYS A 13 -8.06 -0.13 -0.31
CA LYS A 13 -9.31 0.63 -0.46
C LYS A 13 -9.57 0.74 -1.97
N VAL A 14 -10.69 0.19 -2.45
CA VAL A 14 -11.07 0.35 -3.85
C VAL A 14 -11.30 1.83 -4.09
N ILE A 15 -10.64 2.38 -5.11
CA ILE A 15 -10.77 3.79 -5.49
C ILE A 15 -12.07 3.91 -6.30
N PRO A 16 -13.05 4.73 -5.86
CA PRO A 16 -14.25 5.00 -6.65
C PRO A 16 -13.88 5.56 -8.03
N LEU A 17 -14.74 5.37 -9.02
CA LEU A 17 -14.47 5.80 -10.40
C LEU A 17 -14.32 7.33 -10.49
N GLU A 18 -15.00 8.07 -9.61
CA GLU A 18 -14.97 9.51 -9.49
C GLU A 18 -13.60 10.01 -9.01
N GLU A 19 -12.96 9.28 -8.11
CA GLU A 19 -11.62 9.58 -7.57
C GLU A 19 -10.49 9.08 -8.48
N LEU A 20 -10.80 8.25 -9.49
CA LEU A 20 -9.78 7.72 -10.40
C LEU A 20 -9.45 8.73 -11.50
N HIS A 21 -8.19 9.13 -11.60
CA HIS A 21 -7.72 10.02 -12.66
C HIS A 21 -7.63 9.27 -13.99
N LEU A 22 -8.45 9.68 -14.95
CA LEU A 22 -8.57 9.07 -16.28
C LEU A 22 -8.64 10.18 -17.34
N SER A 23 -8.24 9.85 -18.57
CA SER A 23 -8.53 10.74 -19.70
C SER A 23 -10.04 10.89 -19.88
N ARG A 24 -10.46 12.03 -20.44
CA ARG A 24 -11.88 12.31 -20.69
C ARG A 24 -12.52 11.22 -21.54
N GLU A 25 -11.82 10.77 -22.58
CA GLU A 25 -12.29 9.71 -23.48
C GLU A 25 -12.53 8.40 -22.75
N VAL A 26 -11.54 7.96 -21.95
CA VAL A 26 -11.64 6.73 -21.15
C VAL A 26 -12.78 6.83 -20.15
N ARG A 27 -12.91 7.97 -19.45
CA ARG A 27 -14.01 8.20 -18.49
C ARG A 27 -15.38 8.12 -19.15
N VAL A 28 -15.57 8.79 -20.28
CA VAL A 28 -16.86 8.79 -20.99
C VAL A 28 -17.23 7.36 -21.41
N ARG A 29 -16.29 6.60 -21.96
CA ARG A 29 -16.56 5.23 -22.41
C ARG A 29 -16.84 4.26 -21.25
N ILE A 30 -16.17 4.43 -20.11
CA ILE A 30 -16.45 3.63 -18.91
C ILE A 30 -17.82 3.99 -18.31
N ASN A 31 -18.18 5.27 -18.24
CA ASN A 31 -19.50 5.68 -17.75
C ASN A 31 -20.61 5.12 -18.64
N GLN A 32 -20.45 5.20 -19.96
CA GLN A 32 -21.37 4.60 -20.93
C GLN A 32 -21.54 3.09 -20.70
N LEU A 33 -20.43 2.36 -20.52
CA LEU A 33 -20.45 0.93 -20.18
C LEU A 33 -21.22 0.66 -18.89
N ILE A 34 -21.00 1.46 -17.85
CA ILE A 34 -21.69 1.30 -16.56
C ILE A 34 -23.19 1.50 -16.75
N GLU A 35 -23.60 2.49 -17.53
CA GLU A 35 -25.01 2.74 -17.86
C GLU A 35 -25.61 1.56 -18.63
N GLU A 36 -24.92 1.05 -19.66
CA GLU A 36 -25.38 -0.13 -20.43
C GLU A 36 -25.60 -1.36 -19.55
N PHE A 37 -24.67 -1.63 -18.63
CA PHE A 37 -24.83 -2.73 -17.67
C PHE A 37 -25.92 -2.47 -16.63
N THR A 38 -26.12 -1.22 -16.23
CA THR A 38 -27.15 -0.82 -15.26
C THR A 38 -28.55 -0.99 -15.84
N TYR A 39 -28.73 -0.59 -17.11
CA TYR A 39 -30.01 -0.65 -17.82
C TYR A 39 -30.15 -1.87 -18.74
N LYS A 40 -29.34 -2.90 -18.50
CA LYS A 40 -29.25 -4.09 -19.36
C LYS A 40 -30.60 -4.76 -19.62
N ASP A 41 -31.46 -4.88 -18.62
CA ASP A 41 -32.78 -5.50 -18.79
C ASP A 41 -33.67 -4.75 -19.79
N ALA A 42 -33.52 -3.43 -19.90
CA ALA A 42 -34.23 -2.63 -20.89
C ALA A 42 -33.69 -2.84 -22.30
N LEU A 43 -32.36 -2.92 -22.44
CA LEU A 43 -31.68 -3.19 -23.72
C LEU A 43 -32.02 -4.59 -24.25
N ASN A 44 -31.98 -5.59 -23.37
CA ASN A 44 -32.33 -6.98 -23.70
C ASN A 44 -33.76 -7.13 -24.22
N LYS A 45 -34.73 -6.35 -23.70
CA LYS A 45 -36.13 -6.36 -24.20
C LYS A 45 -36.26 -5.89 -25.65
N LEU A 46 -35.29 -5.13 -26.14
CA LEU A 46 -35.20 -4.64 -27.51
C LEU A 46 -34.19 -5.44 -28.34
N GLU A 47 -33.67 -6.55 -27.81
CA GLU A 47 -32.64 -7.38 -28.44
C GLU A 47 -31.35 -6.59 -28.79
N ILE A 48 -31.07 -5.53 -28.03
CA ILE A 48 -29.85 -4.73 -28.17
C ILE A 48 -28.77 -5.32 -27.26
N PRO A 49 -27.62 -5.78 -27.81
CA PRO A 49 -26.55 -6.35 -27.00
C PRO A 49 -25.81 -5.29 -26.19
N VAL A 50 -25.28 -5.69 -25.03
CA VAL A 50 -24.39 -4.87 -24.20
C VAL A 50 -22.93 -5.21 -24.50
N ASP A 51 -22.07 -4.20 -24.56
CA ASP A 51 -20.63 -4.40 -24.72
C ASP A 51 -20.02 -5.03 -23.44
N ASN A 52 -19.68 -6.33 -23.46
CA ASN A 52 -19.22 -7.05 -22.26
C ASN A 52 -17.76 -7.52 -22.27
N LYS A 53 -16.95 -7.17 -23.29
CA LYS A 53 -15.52 -7.55 -23.37
C LYS A 53 -14.69 -6.31 -23.68
N ILE A 54 -13.88 -5.92 -22.70
CA ILE A 54 -13.09 -4.69 -22.71
C ILE A 54 -11.61 -5.01 -22.65
N LEU A 55 -10.83 -4.36 -23.50
CA LEU A 55 -9.38 -4.38 -23.46
C LEU A 55 -8.85 -3.00 -23.04
N LEU A 56 -8.14 -2.96 -21.91
CA LEU A 56 -7.39 -1.81 -21.43
C LEU A 56 -5.94 -1.99 -21.86
N TYR A 57 -5.37 -1.03 -22.59
CA TYR A 57 -4.00 -1.16 -23.09
C TYR A 57 -3.23 0.15 -23.03
N GLY A 58 -1.90 0.08 -23.00
CA GLY A 58 -1.02 1.25 -23.00
C GLY A 58 -0.06 1.27 -21.81
N HIS A 59 0.39 2.44 -21.41
CA HIS A 59 1.49 2.62 -20.47
C HIS A 59 1.20 2.02 -19.08
N THR A 60 2.25 1.45 -18.47
CA THR A 60 2.19 0.98 -17.08
C THR A 60 1.92 2.14 -16.11
N GLY A 61 1.37 1.85 -14.93
CA GLY A 61 1.14 2.86 -13.90
C GLY A 61 0.05 3.89 -14.21
N CYS A 62 -0.69 3.77 -15.32
CA CYS A 62 -1.71 4.72 -15.75
C CYS A 62 -3.14 4.37 -15.31
N GLY A 63 -3.33 3.33 -14.49
CA GLY A 63 -4.62 3.05 -13.84
C GLY A 63 -5.46 1.91 -14.41
N LYS A 64 -4.94 1.08 -15.34
CA LYS A 64 -5.67 -0.06 -15.94
C LYS A 64 -6.27 -1.01 -14.88
N THR A 65 -5.45 -1.52 -13.97
CA THR A 65 -5.88 -2.42 -12.87
C THR A 65 -6.84 -1.72 -11.90
N ALA A 66 -6.63 -0.43 -11.63
CA ALA A 66 -7.51 0.37 -10.79
C ALA A 66 -8.89 0.57 -11.45
N THR A 67 -8.93 0.78 -12.77
CA THR A 67 -10.18 0.89 -13.54
C THR A 67 -11.04 -0.37 -13.41
N ALA A 68 -10.46 -1.57 -13.54
CA ALA A 68 -11.23 -2.81 -13.39
C ALA A 68 -11.88 -2.92 -12.01
N SER A 69 -11.15 -2.54 -10.97
CA SER A 69 -11.66 -2.52 -9.59
C SER A 69 -12.76 -1.46 -9.40
N ALA A 70 -12.58 -0.27 -9.96
CA ALA A 70 -13.55 0.82 -9.91
C ALA A 70 -14.86 0.48 -10.62
N ILE A 71 -14.79 -0.19 -11.78
CA ILE A 71 -15.97 -0.68 -12.51
C ILE A 71 -16.72 -1.73 -11.68
N GLY A 72 -15.99 -2.67 -11.06
CA GLY A 72 -16.59 -3.67 -10.15
C GLY A 72 -17.32 -3.03 -8.97
N PHE A 73 -16.71 -2.00 -8.37
CA PHE A 73 -17.34 -1.23 -7.31
C PHE A 73 -18.61 -0.50 -7.79
N ALA A 74 -18.53 0.22 -8.91
CA ALA A 74 -19.65 0.97 -9.46
C ALA A 74 -20.84 0.07 -9.85
N LEU A 75 -20.59 -1.12 -10.40
CA LEU A 75 -21.61 -2.09 -10.77
C LEU A 75 -22.05 -3.01 -9.61
N ASN A 76 -21.46 -2.86 -8.42
CA ASN A 76 -21.64 -3.78 -7.29
C ASN A 76 -21.42 -5.26 -7.68
N LYS A 77 -20.40 -5.51 -8.50
CA LYS A 77 -20.04 -6.84 -9.01
C LYS A 77 -18.70 -7.29 -8.42
N LYS A 78 -18.61 -8.58 -8.09
CA LYS A 78 -17.36 -9.20 -7.68
C LYS A 78 -16.36 -9.20 -8.84
N VAL A 79 -15.12 -8.80 -8.58
CA VAL A 79 -14.01 -8.90 -9.54
C VAL A 79 -13.22 -10.18 -9.25
N ILE A 80 -13.13 -11.06 -10.23
CA ILE A 80 -12.37 -12.30 -10.21
C ILE A 80 -11.12 -12.09 -11.06
N THR A 81 -9.98 -11.89 -10.39
CA THR A 81 -8.70 -11.67 -11.07
C THR A 81 -8.04 -13.00 -11.43
N ILE A 82 -7.62 -13.13 -12.69
CA ILE A 82 -6.89 -14.28 -13.22
C ILE A 82 -5.44 -13.84 -13.49
N ASN A 83 -4.49 -14.48 -12.83
CA ASN A 83 -3.06 -14.34 -13.13
C ASN A 83 -2.61 -15.47 -14.05
N LEU A 84 -2.45 -15.20 -15.34
CA LEU A 84 -2.09 -16.20 -16.35
C LEU A 84 -0.70 -16.82 -16.13
N ALA A 85 0.27 -16.09 -15.57
CA ALA A 85 1.60 -16.64 -15.30
C ALA A 85 1.54 -17.80 -14.28
N GLY A 86 0.62 -17.72 -13.30
CA GLY A 86 0.41 -18.78 -12.31
C GLY A 86 -0.19 -20.08 -12.88
N PHE A 87 -0.74 -20.06 -14.09
CA PHE A 87 -1.32 -21.24 -14.75
C PHE A 87 -0.26 -22.13 -15.43
N VAL A 88 0.93 -21.58 -15.71
CA VAL A 88 2.03 -22.28 -16.41
C VAL A 88 2.80 -23.24 -15.51
N SER A 89 2.77 -23.05 -14.17
CA SER A 89 3.52 -23.88 -13.21
C SER A 89 2.78 -25.15 -12.75
N SER A 90 1.55 -25.37 -13.19
CA SER A 90 0.71 -26.52 -12.82
C SER A 90 0.42 -27.40 -14.03
N ARG A 91 0.12 -28.70 -13.81
CA ARG A 91 -0.17 -29.68 -14.87
C ARG A 91 -1.16 -29.09 -15.89
N LEU A 92 -0.70 -28.84 -17.12
CA LEU A 92 -1.37 -27.94 -18.07
C LEU A 92 -2.75 -28.43 -18.54
N GLY A 93 -3.02 -29.73 -18.48
CA GLY A 93 -4.36 -30.30 -18.67
C GLY A 93 -5.36 -29.94 -17.57
N GLU A 94 -4.92 -29.83 -16.31
CA GLU A 94 -5.74 -29.33 -15.20
C GLU A 94 -5.92 -27.80 -15.32
N THR A 95 -4.91 -27.10 -15.85
CA THR A 95 -4.90 -25.64 -16.04
C THR A 95 -6.04 -25.13 -16.94
N ALA A 96 -6.23 -25.73 -18.13
CA ALA A 96 -7.31 -25.33 -19.04
C ALA A 96 -8.71 -25.61 -18.46
N LYS A 97 -8.86 -26.72 -17.73
CA LYS A 97 -10.10 -27.06 -17.02
C LYS A 97 -10.38 -26.07 -15.89
N ASN A 98 -9.37 -25.74 -15.09
CA ASN A 98 -9.48 -24.75 -14.01
C ASN A 98 -9.90 -23.38 -14.56
N LEU A 99 -9.32 -22.96 -15.69
CA LEU A 99 -9.72 -21.73 -16.37
C LEU A 99 -11.20 -21.74 -16.76
N ALA A 100 -11.67 -22.82 -17.38
CA ALA A 100 -13.08 -22.97 -17.74
C ALA A 100 -14.01 -22.96 -16.50
N GLU A 101 -13.59 -23.60 -15.40
CA GLU A 101 -14.34 -23.56 -14.13
C GLU A 101 -14.45 -22.14 -13.55
N ILE A 102 -13.37 -21.34 -13.65
CA ILE A 102 -13.37 -19.93 -13.22
C ILE A 102 -14.37 -19.12 -14.05
N PHE A 103 -14.35 -19.24 -15.38
CA PHE A 103 -15.29 -18.53 -16.26
C PHE A 103 -16.75 -18.97 -16.06
N LYS A 104 -16.97 -20.27 -15.84
CA LYS A 104 -18.29 -20.80 -15.50
C LYS A 104 -18.80 -20.22 -14.19
N LYS A 105 -17.95 -20.16 -13.16
CA LYS A 105 -18.28 -19.55 -11.88
C LYS A 105 -18.57 -18.05 -12.02
N ALA A 106 -17.74 -17.33 -12.77
CA ALA A 106 -17.96 -15.91 -13.03
C ALA A 106 -19.30 -15.65 -13.72
N SER A 107 -19.67 -16.50 -14.69
CA SER A 107 -20.97 -16.46 -15.35
C SER A 107 -22.12 -16.72 -14.39
N SER A 108 -22.00 -17.74 -13.53
CA SER A 108 -23.01 -18.03 -12.51
C SER A 108 -23.18 -16.90 -11.50
N ASP A 109 -22.08 -16.25 -11.12
CA ASP A 109 -22.04 -15.18 -10.13
C ASP A 109 -22.35 -13.79 -10.75
N LYS A 110 -22.57 -13.72 -12.08
CA LYS A 110 -22.67 -12.46 -12.86
C LYS A 110 -21.53 -11.48 -12.54
N ALA A 111 -20.33 -12.02 -12.41
CA ALA A 111 -19.14 -11.32 -11.93
C ALA A 111 -18.38 -10.59 -13.06
N ILE A 112 -17.33 -9.87 -12.68
CA ILE A 112 -16.32 -9.37 -13.60
C ILE A 112 -15.15 -10.35 -13.61
N VAL A 113 -14.71 -10.81 -14.78
CA VAL A 113 -13.44 -11.50 -14.96
C VAL A 113 -12.39 -10.46 -15.33
N PHE A 114 -11.35 -10.32 -14.51
CA PHE A 114 -10.24 -9.42 -14.80
C PHE A 114 -8.98 -10.23 -15.10
N ILE A 115 -8.37 -10.02 -16.28
CA ILE A 115 -7.10 -10.65 -16.66
C ILE A 115 -6.06 -9.56 -16.81
N ASP A 116 -5.12 -9.50 -15.88
CA ASP A 116 -3.96 -8.61 -15.98
C ASP A 116 -2.84 -9.27 -16.79
N GLU A 117 -1.92 -8.49 -17.35
CA GLU A 117 -0.82 -8.97 -18.19
C GLU A 117 -1.29 -9.89 -19.33
N PHE A 118 -2.35 -9.48 -20.03
CA PHE A 118 -2.95 -10.26 -21.11
C PHE A 118 -2.00 -10.47 -22.32
N ASP A 119 -0.96 -9.65 -22.43
CA ASP A 119 0.17 -9.84 -23.35
C ASP A 119 0.92 -11.17 -23.13
N PHE A 120 0.80 -11.79 -21.96
CA PHE A 120 1.32 -13.14 -21.71
C PHE A 120 0.82 -14.16 -22.74
N ILE A 121 -0.40 -14.01 -23.26
CA ILE A 121 -0.97 -14.90 -24.27
C ILE A 121 -0.23 -14.81 -25.60
N GLY A 122 0.22 -13.62 -25.99
CA GLY A 122 1.04 -13.42 -27.19
C GLY A 122 2.33 -14.23 -27.10
N LYS A 123 3.03 -14.11 -25.96
CA LYS A 123 4.27 -14.86 -25.68
C LYS A 123 4.06 -16.37 -25.75
N LEU A 124 2.96 -16.87 -25.19
CA LEU A 124 2.63 -18.31 -25.21
C LEU A 124 2.39 -18.86 -26.62
N ARG A 125 2.00 -18.02 -27.58
CA ARG A 125 1.71 -18.43 -28.94
C ARG A 125 2.95 -18.54 -29.82
N ASP A 126 3.97 -17.74 -29.56
CA ASP A 126 5.26 -17.70 -30.28
C ASP A 126 6.27 -18.77 -29.84
N TYR A 127 5.97 -19.57 -28.80
CA TYR A 127 6.82 -20.70 -28.42
C TYR A 127 6.78 -21.80 -29.50
N ASP A 128 7.77 -21.77 -30.41
CA ASP A 128 7.91 -22.67 -31.56
C ASP A 128 8.75 -23.93 -31.31
N GLN A 129 8.97 -24.34 -30.05
CA GLN A 129 9.66 -25.60 -29.75
C GLN A 129 8.77 -26.61 -29.02
N VAL A 130 9.12 -27.88 -29.21
CA VAL A 130 8.48 -29.19 -28.92
C VAL A 130 7.54 -29.29 -27.70
N ASP A 131 7.61 -28.40 -26.70
CA ASP A 131 6.67 -28.27 -25.56
C ASP A 131 5.41 -27.40 -25.84
N SER A 132 5.21 -26.93 -27.07
CA SER A 132 4.19 -25.90 -27.43
C SER A 132 2.72 -26.36 -27.46
N GLY A 133 2.44 -27.66 -27.43
CA GLY A 133 1.07 -28.17 -27.62
C GLY A 133 0.11 -27.78 -26.49
N GLU A 134 0.57 -27.83 -25.25
CA GLU A 134 -0.27 -27.57 -24.08
C GLU A 134 -0.51 -26.08 -23.86
N MET A 135 0.48 -25.22 -24.16
CA MET A 135 0.31 -23.76 -24.17
C MET A 135 -0.68 -23.31 -25.24
N LYS A 136 -0.56 -23.85 -26.46
CA LYS A 136 -1.53 -23.59 -27.53
C LYS A 136 -2.94 -24.04 -27.14
N ARG A 137 -3.08 -25.17 -26.42
CA ARG A 137 -4.37 -25.62 -25.85
C ARG A 137 -4.93 -24.65 -24.80
N LEU A 138 -4.10 -24.13 -23.89
CA LEU A 138 -4.53 -23.14 -22.90
C LEU A 138 -5.04 -21.85 -23.56
N VAL A 139 -4.29 -21.32 -24.53
CA VAL A 139 -4.68 -20.14 -25.30
C VAL A 139 -5.99 -20.38 -26.05
N ASN A 140 -6.13 -21.53 -26.71
CA ASN A 140 -7.37 -21.90 -27.39
C ASN A 140 -8.55 -22.05 -26.42
N ALA A 141 -8.32 -22.64 -25.24
CA ALA A 141 -9.35 -22.76 -24.21
C ALA A 141 -9.80 -21.38 -23.72
N LEU A 142 -8.86 -20.44 -23.51
CA LEU A 142 -9.19 -19.07 -23.15
C LEU A 142 -9.99 -18.36 -24.25
N ILE A 143 -9.58 -18.50 -25.52
CA ILE A 143 -10.33 -17.97 -26.67
C ILE A 143 -11.77 -18.50 -26.65
N GLN A 144 -11.95 -19.81 -26.46
CA GLN A 144 -13.27 -20.41 -26.34
C GLN A 144 -14.07 -19.83 -25.17
N GLN A 145 -13.45 -19.58 -24.01
CA GLN A 145 -14.14 -18.93 -22.89
C GLN A 145 -14.56 -17.48 -23.20
N ILE A 146 -13.75 -16.73 -23.95
CA ILE A 146 -14.08 -15.37 -24.38
C ILE A 146 -15.26 -15.39 -25.37
N ASP A 147 -15.28 -16.35 -26.29
CA ASP A 147 -16.34 -16.50 -27.30
C ASP A 147 -17.69 -16.87 -26.66
N HIS A 148 -17.68 -17.76 -25.65
CA HIS A 148 -18.89 -18.24 -24.96
C HIS A 148 -19.22 -17.47 -23.68
N LEU A 149 -18.61 -16.29 -23.47
CA LEU A 149 -18.86 -15.47 -22.28
C LEU A 149 -20.32 -15.01 -22.25
N SER A 150 -21.00 -15.24 -21.13
CA SER A 150 -22.37 -14.77 -20.92
C SER A 150 -22.44 -13.24 -20.93
N ASP A 151 -23.49 -12.68 -21.51
CA ASP A 151 -23.75 -11.23 -21.50
C ASP A 151 -23.83 -10.65 -20.08
N ASP A 152 -24.18 -11.45 -19.07
CA ASP A 152 -24.27 -11.01 -17.66
C ASP A 152 -22.90 -10.84 -16.98
N THR A 153 -21.85 -11.31 -17.66
CA THR A 153 -20.47 -11.33 -17.20
C THR A 153 -19.67 -10.31 -17.99
N LEU A 154 -18.90 -9.49 -17.26
CA LEU A 154 -18.01 -8.52 -17.88
C LEU A 154 -16.58 -9.07 -17.89
N LEU A 155 -15.94 -9.11 -19.06
CA LEU A 155 -14.53 -9.42 -19.19
C LEU A 155 -13.75 -8.13 -19.36
N ILE A 156 -12.75 -7.93 -18.50
CA ILE A 156 -11.79 -6.84 -18.61
C ILE A 156 -10.40 -7.46 -18.71
N CYS A 157 -9.70 -7.21 -19.81
CA CYS A 157 -8.31 -7.58 -19.96
C CYS A 157 -7.42 -6.33 -19.92
N ALA A 158 -6.29 -6.38 -19.25
CA ALA A 158 -5.29 -5.32 -19.25
C ALA A 158 -3.97 -5.80 -19.85
N THR A 159 -3.34 -4.96 -20.67
CA THR A 159 -2.03 -5.25 -21.29
C THR A 159 -1.16 -3.99 -21.36
N ASN A 160 0.15 -4.17 -21.31
CA ASN A 160 1.09 -3.09 -21.63
C ASN A 160 1.52 -3.14 -23.10
N HIS A 161 1.44 -4.33 -23.72
CA HIS A 161 1.91 -4.62 -25.06
C HIS A 161 0.75 -5.12 -25.93
N ILE A 162 0.06 -4.19 -26.61
CA ILE A 162 -1.04 -4.57 -27.52
C ILE A 162 -0.51 -5.19 -28.82
N GLU A 163 0.68 -4.78 -29.24
CA GLU A 163 1.35 -5.17 -30.47
C GLU A 163 1.68 -6.66 -30.55
N ILE A 164 1.85 -7.33 -29.41
CA ILE A 164 2.13 -8.77 -29.36
C ILE A 164 0.85 -9.62 -29.29
N ILE A 165 -0.32 -8.98 -29.20
CA ILE A 165 -1.61 -9.66 -29.19
C ILE A 165 -2.10 -9.80 -30.63
N ASP A 166 -2.33 -11.05 -31.04
CA ASP A 166 -2.81 -11.35 -32.39
C ASP A 166 -4.16 -10.67 -32.71
N THR A 167 -4.32 -10.28 -33.98
CA THR A 167 -5.50 -9.56 -34.46
C THR A 167 -6.79 -10.36 -34.26
N ALA A 168 -6.75 -11.70 -34.32
CA ALA A 168 -7.93 -12.53 -34.09
C ALA A 168 -8.46 -12.40 -32.64
N LEU A 169 -7.56 -12.23 -31.66
CA LEU A 169 -7.95 -11.95 -30.27
C LEU A 169 -8.52 -10.54 -30.12
N LEU A 170 -7.85 -9.55 -30.71
CA LEU A 170 -8.26 -8.15 -30.61
C LEU A 170 -9.68 -7.90 -31.13
N ARG A 171 -10.11 -8.62 -32.18
CA ARG A 171 -11.46 -8.53 -32.76
C ARG A 171 -12.58 -8.98 -31.81
N ARG A 172 -12.28 -9.68 -30.72
CA ARG A 172 -13.27 -10.18 -29.75
C ARG A 172 -13.63 -9.16 -28.67
N PHE A 173 -12.84 -8.09 -28.54
CA PHE A 173 -13.09 -7.01 -27.61
C PHE A 173 -13.89 -5.91 -28.31
N GLN A 174 -15.11 -5.64 -27.82
CA GLN A 174 -15.94 -4.58 -28.40
C GLN A 174 -15.40 -3.20 -28.02
N ILE A 175 -14.88 -3.06 -26.80
CA ILE A 175 -14.31 -1.82 -26.28
C ILE A 175 -12.80 -1.98 -26.12
N ARG A 176 -12.03 -1.05 -26.68
CA ARG A 176 -10.58 -0.97 -26.54
C ARG A 176 -10.22 0.42 -26.05
N LEU A 177 -9.67 0.52 -24.84
CA LEU A 177 -9.34 1.79 -24.19
C LEU A 177 -7.84 1.95 -24.06
N THR A 178 -7.33 3.07 -24.60
CA THR A 178 -5.92 3.42 -24.54
C THR A 178 -5.60 4.21 -23.27
N TYR A 179 -4.54 3.81 -22.59
CA TYR A 179 -3.99 4.47 -21.41
C TYR A 179 -2.62 5.05 -21.78
N GLU A 180 -2.62 6.35 -22.01
CA GLU A 180 -1.42 7.12 -22.32
C GLU A 180 -0.83 7.74 -21.05
N LEU A 181 0.40 8.23 -21.16
CA LEU A 181 0.97 9.06 -20.10
C LEU A 181 0.10 10.31 -19.92
N PRO A 182 -0.16 10.73 -18.68
CA PRO A 182 -0.97 11.91 -18.41
C PRO A 182 -0.32 13.18 -18.94
N SER A 183 -1.15 14.13 -19.37
CA SER A 183 -0.71 15.47 -19.70
C SER A 183 -0.19 16.20 -18.48
N LYS A 184 0.51 17.32 -18.71
CA LYS A 184 0.98 18.18 -17.62
C LYS A 184 -0.17 18.64 -16.72
N GLU A 185 -1.27 19.06 -17.32
CA GLU A 185 -2.47 19.56 -16.62
C GLU A 185 -3.15 18.46 -15.80
N GLN A 186 -3.17 17.23 -16.33
CA GLN A 186 -3.69 16.07 -15.61
C GLN A 186 -2.82 15.71 -14.40
N LEU A 187 -1.49 15.78 -14.56
CA LEU A 187 -0.55 15.58 -13.45
C LEU A 187 -0.63 16.69 -12.41
N ASP A 188 -0.82 17.95 -12.83
CA ASP A 188 -0.98 19.06 -11.89
C ASP A 188 -2.21 18.84 -11.00
N THR A 189 -3.36 18.51 -11.60
CA THR A 189 -4.57 18.14 -10.85
C THR A 189 -4.30 16.95 -9.92
N TYR A 190 -3.59 15.94 -10.40
CA TYR A 190 -3.27 14.75 -9.60
C TYR A 190 -2.38 15.07 -8.40
N TYR A 191 -1.36 15.91 -8.59
CA TYR A 191 -0.51 16.39 -7.52
C TYR A 191 -1.31 17.19 -6.50
N ASP A 192 -2.16 18.12 -6.94
CA ASP A 192 -3.00 18.92 -6.05
C ASP A 192 -3.91 18.03 -5.18
N ASP A 193 -4.55 17.02 -5.78
CA ASP A 193 -5.41 16.08 -5.07
C ASP A 193 -4.66 15.21 -4.04
N ILE A 194 -3.41 14.83 -4.33
CA ILE A 194 -2.57 14.13 -3.34
C ILE A 194 -2.14 15.09 -2.24
N LEU A 195 -1.66 16.28 -2.60
CA LEU A 195 -1.04 17.24 -1.70
C LEU A 195 -2.04 17.92 -0.77
N SER A 196 -3.30 18.08 -1.18
CA SER A 196 -4.40 18.61 -0.38
C SER A 196 -4.63 17.87 0.94
N LYS A 197 -4.18 16.60 1.03
CA LYS A 197 -4.30 15.74 2.21
C LYS A 197 -3.23 16.03 3.27
N PHE A 198 -2.25 16.88 2.95
CA PHE A 198 -1.12 17.20 3.82
C PHE A 198 -1.14 18.68 4.23
N PRO A 199 -0.65 19.02 5.43
CA PRO A 199 -0.57 20.41 5.87
C PRO A 199 0.42 21.22 5.01
N GLU A 200 0.19 22.54 4.94
CA GLU A 200 0.99 23.48 4.15
C GLU A 200 2.50 23.43 4.45
N SER A 201 2.86 23.07 5.68
CA SER A 201 4.26 22.93 6.09
C SER A 201 5.04 21.85 5.32
N ILE A 202 4.35 20.86 4.74
CA ILE A 202 4.99 19.75 4.02
C ILE A 202 4.44 19.52 2.61
N ASN A 203 3.32 20.14 2.22
CA ASN A 203 2.63 19.84 0.96
C ASN A 203 3.31 20.43 -0.31
N THR A 204 4.44 21.12 -0.18
CA THR A 204 5.22 21.55 -1.36
C THR A 204 6.12 20.42 -1.85
N ILE A 205 6.21 20.17 -3.15
CA ILE A 205 7.13 19.19 -3.73
C ILE A 205 7.69 19.71 -5.05
N ASP A 206 8.79 19.10 -5.51
CA ASP A 206 9.23 19.20 -6.90
C ASP A 206 8.36 18.27 -7.77
N ARG A 207 7.58 18.84 -8.70
CA ARG A 207 6.64 18.10 -9.57
C ARG A 207 7.36 17.60 -10.81
N HIS A 208 7.16 16.33 -11.15
CA HIS A 208 7.80 15.68 -12.30
C HIS A 208 6.74 15.38 -13.36
N TYR A 209 7.09 15.55 -14.64
CA TYR A 209 6.14 15.43 -15.76
C TYR A 209 6.65 14.45 -16.81
N GLY A 210 5.76 13.99 -17.69
CA GLY A 210 6.10 12.94 -18.68
C GLY A 210 6.26 11.55 -18.05
N ILE A 211 5.62 11.33 -16.90
CA ILE A 211 5.67 10.09 -16.11
C ILE A 211 4.24 9.59 -15.83
N SER A 212 4.11 8.33 -15.45
CA SER A 212 2.81 7.74 -15.10
C SER A 212 2.26 8.29 -13.77
N TYR A 213 0.95 8.11 -13.53
CA TYR A 213 0.34 8.46 -12.24
C TYR A 213 0.97 7.69 -11.06
N ALA A 214 1.34 6.42 -11.26
CA ALA A 214 2.01 5.63 -10.24
C ALA A 214 3.37 6.23 -9.85
N GLU A 215 4.20 6.58 -10.83
CA GLU A 215 5.49 7.22 -10.58
C GLU A 215 5.33 8.59 -9.92
N ALA A 216 4.39 9.41 -10.40
CA ALA A 216 4.10 10.72 -9.80
C ALA A 216 3.70 10.60 -8.32
N LYS A 217 2.88 9.61 -7.98
CA LYS A 217 2.49 9.30 -6.60
C LYS A 217 3.68 8.86 -5.74
N ASP A 218 4.52 7.97 -6.26
CA ASP A 218 5.68 7.46 -5.53
C ASP A 218 6.69 8.57 -5.25
N ILE A 219 7.00 9.42 -6.24
CA ILE A 219 7.86 10.60 -6.08
C ILE A 219 7.29 11.56 -5.05
N THR A 220 5.99 11.85 -5.13
CA THR A 220 5.30 12.72 -4.16
C THR A 220 5.48 12.18 -2.75
N PHE A 221 5.13 10.91 -2.51
CA PHE A 221 5.23 10.32 -1.19
C PHE A 221 6.67 10.18 -0.71
N GLN A 222 7.64 9.96 -1.58
CA GLN A 222 9.05 9.97 -1.20
C GLN A 222 9.49 11.33 -0.66
N GLN A 223 9.11 12.42 -1.33
CA GLN A 223 9.41 13.78 -0.88
C GLN A 223 8.69 14.13 0.43
N ILE A 224 7.39 13.83 0.51
CA ILE A 224 6.60 14.04 1.74
C ILE A 224 7.18 13.26 2.92
N LYS A 225 7.53 11.98 2.74
CA LYS A 225 8.20 11.17 3.78
C LYS A 225 9.48 11.84 4.25
N GLY A 226 10.33 12.31 3.33
CA GLY A 226 11.56 13.02 3.66
C GLY A 226 11.31 14.25 4.53
N LYS A 227 10.29 15.05 4.20
CA LYS A 227 9.89 16.23 4.97
C LYS A 227 9.36 15.87 6.36
N VAL A 228 8.46 14.90 6.46
CA VAL A 228 7.91 14.42 7.74
C VAL A 228 9.04 13.91 8.64
N ILE A 229 9.95 13.09 8.11
CA ILE A 229 11.10 12.58 8.87
C ILE A 229 11.98 13.72 9.36
N ASN A 230 12.21 14.76 8.55
CA ASN A 230 13.03 15.89 8.96
C ASN A 230 12.35 16.71 10.08
N LEU A 231 11.04 16.95 9.97
CA LEU A 231 10.27 17.59 11.04
C LEU A 231 10.32 16.81 12.35
N GLU A 232 10.10 15.49 12.30
CA GLU A 232 10.17 14.64 13.50
C GLU A 232 11.59 14.57 14.07
N LYS A 233 12.63 14.60 13.24
CA LYS A 233 14.02 14.69 13.73
C LYS A 233 14.30 15.99 14.48
N GLN A 234 13.72 17.10 14.06
CA GLN A 234 13.90 18.42 14.66
C GLN A 234 12.96 18.69 15.83
N ARG A 235 11.86 17.92 15.92
CA ARG A 235 10.85 18.05 16.97
C ARG A 235 11.50 17.97 18.34
N LYS A 236 11.15 18.94 19.19
CA LYS A 236 11.68 19.03 20.54
C LYS A 236 10.84 18.21 21.50
N HIS A 237 11.51 17.44 22.33
CA HIS A 237 10.93 16.55 23.32
C HIS A 237 11.53 16.86 24.68
N LEU A 238 10.67 17.00 25.68
CA LEU A 238 11.11 17.06 27.07
C LEU A 238 11.48 15.67 27.55
N VAL A 239 12.63 15.55 28.16
CA VAL A 239 13.18 14.30 28.70
C VAL A 239 13.54 14.53 30.16
N PHE A 240 13.14 13.60 31.02
CA PHE A 240 13.49 13.58 32.43
C PHE A 240 14.62 12.59 32.67
N THR A 241 15.69 13.06 33.31
CA THR A 241 16.82 12.23 33.74
C THR A 241 16.98 12.28 35.25
N TYR A 242 17.50 11.19 35.82
CA TYR A 242 17.67 10.99 37.26
C TYR A 242 18.98 10.24 37.55
N GLY A 243 19.52 10.42 38.76
CA GLY A 243 20.77 9.79 39.20
C GLY A 243 22.04 10.38 38.56
N GLU A 244 23.19 9.74 38.81
CA GLU A 244 24.51 10.15 38.30
C GLU A 244 24.78 9.70 36.84
N LEU A 245 23.73 9.31 36.11
CA LEU A 245 23.77 9.06 34.67
C LEU A 245 23.83 10.36 33.88
N THR A 246 24.89 11.13 34.15
CA THR A 246 25.41 12.07 33.19
C THR A 246 25.96 11.26 32.02
N SER A 247 25.10 10.93 31.05
CA SER A 247 25.65 10.65 29.73
C SER A 247 26.48 11.89 29.38
N LYS A 248 27.80 11.73 29.29
CA LYS A 248 28.73 12.86 29.05
C LYS A 248 28.29 13.68 27.83
N ASP A 249 27.63 13.02 26.89
CA ASP A 249 27.07 13.56 25.65
C ASP A 249 26.00 14.64 25.86
N TYR A 250 25.24 14.59 26.96
CA TYR A 250 24.17 15.56 27.25
C TYR A 250 24.42 16.40 28.51
N ALA A 251 25.60 16.31 29.13
CA ALA A 251 25.92 17.03 30.36
C ALA A 251 25.68 18.54 30.26
N SER A 252 25.99 19.14 29.11
CA SER A 252 25.76 20.57 28.84
C SER A 252 24.26 20.92 28.75
N LEU A 253 23.43 20.04 28.18
CA LEU A 253 21.97 20.22 28.09
C LEU A 253 21.32 20.04 29.46
N ILE A 254 21.72 19.00 30.20
CA ILE A 254 21.24 18.72 31.55
C ILE A 254 21.59 19.90 32.49
N SER A 255 22.79 20.47 32.38
CA SER A 255 23.18 21.63 33.19
C SER A 255 22.31 22.88 32.98
N LYS A 256 21.66 23.00 31.81
CA LYS A 256 20.73 24.08 31.46
C LYS A 256 19.26 23.69 31.72
N GLY A 257 19.01 22.44 32.09
CA GLY A 257 17.67 21.92 32.35
C GLY A 257 17.08 22.45 33.65
N THR A 258 15.79 22.21 33.85
CA THR A 258 15.06 22.60 35.06
C THR A 258 14.93 21.41 35.99
N LYS A 259 15.31 21.58 37.27
CA LYS A 259 15.06 20.56 38.29
C LYS A 259 13.56 20.33 38.45
N ASP A 260 13.16 19.07 38.57
CA ASP A 260 11.78 18.65 38.73
C ASP A 260 11.71 17.30 39.47
N VAL A 261 10.50 16.83 39.73
CA VAL A 261 10.24 15.59 40.46
C VAL A 261 9.34 14.68 39.64
N LEU A 262 9.69 13.40 39.61
CA LEU A 262 8.89 12.33 39.01
C LEU A 262 8.19 11.52 40.11
N PRO A 263 6.87 11.65 40.30
CA PRO A 263 6.13 10.93 41.33
C PRO A 263 5.80 9.48 40.94
N GLY A 264 5.65 8.59 41.91
CA GLY A 264 5.27 7.19 41.72
C GLY A 264 6.41 6.28 41.25
N TYR A 265 7.66 6.71 41.43
CA TYR A 265 8.86 5.96 41.03
C TYR A 265 9.89 5.92 42.14
N LYS A 266 10.68 4.85 42.18
CA LYS A 266 11.83 4.70 43.08
C LYS A 266 13.06 4.24 42.30
N LEU A 267 14.24 4.77 42.66
CA LEU A 267 15.50 4.33 42.09
C LEU A 267 15.88 2.95 42.63
N ILE A 268 16.23 2.05 41.72
CA ILE A 268 16.81 0.74 42.00
C ILE A 268 18.16 0.61 41.31
N ASP A 269 19.08 -0.15 41.90
CA ASP A 269 20.37 -0.43 41.30
C ASP A 269 20.24 -1.57 40.28
N LEU A 270 20.63 -1.33 39.03
CA LEU A 270 20.78 -2.41 38.06
C LEU A 270 22.16 -3.06 38.22
N ASN A 271 22.16 -4.34 38.58
CA ASN A 271 23.36 -5.18 38.49
C ASN A 271 23.56 -5.62 37.03
N ILE A 272 24.32 -4.84 36.27
CA ILE A 272 24.74 -5.22 34.93
C ILE A 272 25.90 -6.21 35.07
N ASN A 273 25.71 -7.46 34.62
CA ASN A 273 26.77 -8.46 34.60
C ASN A 273 27.86 -8.02 33.60
N PRO A 274 29.13 -7.84 34.02
CA PRO A 274 30.16 -7.33 33.13
C PRO A 274 30.68 -8.44 32.23
N SER A 275 30.36 -8.39 30.95
CA SER A 275 31.24 -8.96 29.93
C SER A 275 32.42 -7.98 29.77
N SER A 276 33.56 -8.36 30.35
CA SER A 276 34.88 -7.71 30.36
C SER A 276 35.21 -6.82 31.57
N GLN A 277 36.44 -7.04 32.08
CA GLN A 277 37.03 -6.44 33.26
C GLN A 277 37.16 -4.92 33.10
N ASP A 278 36.25 -4.16 33.71
CA ASP A 278 36.51 -2.84 34.28
C ASP A 278 35.26 -2.39 35.06
N ASN A 279 35.47 -1.87 36.28
CA ASN A 279 34.53 -1.27 37.23
C ASN A 279 33.01 -1.49 37.04
N LYS A 280 32.38 -2.12 38.06
CA LYS A 280 30.92 -2.11 38.26
C LYS A 280 30.37 -0.69 38.13
N THR A 281 29.77 -0.37 36.99
CA THR A 281 29.03 0.86 36.83
C THR A 281 27.62 0.56 37.33
N ILE A 282 27.32 0.92 38.59
CA ILE A 282 25.96 0.84 39.13
C ILE A 282 25.13 1.83 38.34
N GLN A 283 24.23 1.31 37.49
CA GLN A 283 23.33 2.14 36.71
C GLN A 283 22.00 2.20 37.47
N ALA A 284 21.66 3.36 38.03
CA ALA A 284 20.39 3.55 38.71
C ALA A 284 19.25 3.56 37.69
N SER A 285 18.18 2.83 37.97
CA SER A 285 16.99 2.74 37.12
C SER A 285 15.74 3.08 37.91
N ALA A 286 14.86 3.89 37.33
CA ALA A 286 13.56 4.20 37.92
C ALA A 286 12.63 3.02 37.72
N LYS A 287 12.07 2.50 38.81
CA LYS A 287 11.03 1.48 38.80
C LYS A 287 9.72 2.06 39.32
N LYS A 288 8.63 1.85 38.57
CA LYS A 288 7.30 2.33 38.95
C LYS A 288 6.83 1.62 40.22
N THR A 289 6.25 2.37 41.14
CA THR A 289 5.72 1.85 42.40
C THR A 289 4.24 2.20 42.55
N ARG A 290 3.56 1.55 43.51
CA ARG A 290 2.15 1.82 43.85
C ARG A 290 1.99 2.79 45.01
N ALA A 291 3.09 3.32 45.53
CA ALA A 291 3.08 4.20 46.70
C ALA A 291 3.12 5.66 46.25
N ASP A 292 2.09 6.42 46.61
CA ASP A 292 1.96 7.84 46.24
C ASP A 292 3.04 8.75 46.87
N THR A 293 3.81 8.22 47.84
CA THR A 293 4.92 8.91 48.51
C THR A 293 6.27 8.74 47.80
N ASP A 294 6.39 7.77 46.89
CA ASP A 294 7.65 7.52 46.18
C ASP A 294 7.85 8.58 45.09
N GLN A 295 9.03 9.19 45.05
CA GLN A 295 9.36 10.19 44.06
C GLN A 295 10.85 10.21 43.76
N ILE A 296 11.21 10.62 42.54
CA ILE A 296 12.59 10.75 42.10
C ILE A 296 12.84 12.21 41.74
N GLU A 297 13.86 12.81 42.35
CA GLU A 297 14.35 14.12 41.93
C GLU A 297 15.23 13.97 40.68
N GLY A 298 15.08 14.89 39.75
CA GLY A 298 15.82 14.85 38.50
C GLY A 298 15.81 16.18 37.77
N VAL A 299 16.20 16.12 36.50
CA VAL A 299 16.28 17.29 35.63
C VAL A 299 15.47 17.02 34.37
N VAL A 300 14.61 17.98 34.03
CA VAL A 300 13.92 18.05 32.75
C VAL A 300 14.76 18.90 31.80
N PHE A 301 15.10 18.34 30.65
CA PHE A 301 15.82 19.03 29.59
C PHE A 301 15.23 18.66 28.23
N GLU A 302 15.67 19.35 27.18
CA GLU A 302 15.13 19.18 25.84
C GLU A 302 16.08 18.39 24.95
N LEU A 303 15.55 17.40 24.24
CA LEU A 303 16.22 16.70 23.14
C LEU A 303 15.44 16.88 21.84
N SER A 304 16.15 16.95 20.73
CA SER A 304 15.55 16.75 19.40
C SER A 304 15.12 15.29 19.21
N GLY A 305 14.15 15.03 18.33
CA GLY A 305 13.75 13.67 17.99
C GLY A 305 14.90 12.81 17.46
N ALA A 306 15.86 13.41 16.75
CA ALA A 306 17.08 12.73 16.32
C ALA A 306 17.95 12.27 17.50
N GLU A 307 18.18 13.15 18.48
CA GLU A 307 18.93 12.81 19.71
C GLU A 307 18.17 11.77 20.54
N LEU A 308 16.84 11.89 20.62
CA LEU A 308 15.98 10.97 21.34
C LEU A 308 16.05 9.54 20.76
N VAL A 309 16.04 9.39 19.44
CA VAL A 309 16.23 8.08 18.77
C VAL A 309 17.64 7.51 19.02
N GLN A 310 18.67 8.35 19.11
CA GLN A 310 20.02 7.90 19.47
C GLN A 310 20.09 7.44 20.93
N THR A 311 19.38 8.10 21.83
CA THR A 311 19.24 7.68 23.22
C THR A 311 18.50 6.35 23.30
N ASP A 312 17.39 6.17 22.57
CA ASP A 312 16.64 4.90 22.53
C ASP A 312 17.54 3.71 22.16
N LYS A 313 18.37 3.85 21.12
CA LYS A 313 19.28 2.77 20.67
C LYS A 313 20.33 2.39 21.72
N ARG A 314 20.75 3.35 22.54
CA ARG A 314 21.74 3.11 23.61
C ARG A 314 21.11 2.43 24.81
N GLU A 315 19.92 2.87 25.20
CA GLU A 315 19.24 2.43 26.42
C GLU A 315 18.36 1.17 26.21
N GLN A 316 18.24 0.68 24.97
CA GLN A 316 17.28 -0.36 24.54
C GLN A 316 17.32 -1.67 25.34
N PHE A 317 18.48 -2.05 25.90
CA PHE A 317 18.64 -3.35 26.55
C PHE A 317 18.11 -3.40 27.99
N ASN A 318 18.21 -2.29 28.73
CA ASN A 318 17.90 -2.25 30.15
C ASN A 318 16.71 -1.34 30.48
N TYR A 319 16.31 -0.48 29.54
CA TYR A 319 15.31 0.53 29.77
C TYR A 319 14.20 0.53 28.72
N LYS A 320 13.03 0.97 29.15
CA LYS A 320 11.89 1.29 28.30
C LYS A 320 11.58 2.77 28.44
N ARG A 321 11.38 3.47 27.31
CA ARG A 321 10.93 4.86 27.33
C ARG A 321 9.42 4.93 27.53
N VAL A 322 8.98 5.68 28.54
CA VAL A 322 7.57 5.92 28.85
C VAL A 322 7.30 7.42 28.97
N LEU A 323 6.06 7.83 28.66
CA LEU A 323 5.62 9.20 28.82
C LEU A 323 5.00 9.34 30.21
N GLU A 324 5.49 10.28 31.00
CA GLU A 324 5.03 10.53 32.37
C GLU A 324 4.85 12.02 32.63
N THR A 325 4.13 12.35 33.69
CA THR A 325 3.91 13.74 34.11
C THR A 325 4.69 14.03 35.38
N THR A 326 5.52 15.07 35.35
CA THR A 326 6.26 15.56 36.51
C THR A 326 5.34 16.27 37.52
N THR A 327 5.83 16.48 38.75
CA THR A 327 5.08 17.21 39.78
C THR A 327 4.77 18.66 39.37
N SER A 328 5.58 19.28 38.51
CA SER A 328 5.29 20.61 37.94
C SER A 328 4.22 20.60 36.82
N GLY A 329 3.72 19.42 36.43
CA GLY A 329 2.71 19.25 35.39
C GLY A 329 3.26 19.13 33.96
N LYS A 330 4.58 19.01 33.77
CA LYS A 330 5.17 18.81 32.43
C LYS A 330 5.09 17.34 32.02
N GLU A 331 4.62 17.08 30.80
CA GLU A 331 4.74 15.77 30.14
C GLU A 331 6.16 15.56 29.63
N VAL A 332 6.80 14.48 30.05
CA VAL A 332 8.22 14.19 29.78
C VAL A 332 8.40 12.72 29.40
N TRP A 333 9.35 12.47 28.50
CA TRP A 333 9.84 11.12 28.29
C TRP A 333 10.82 10.74 29.39
N VAL A 334 10.64 9.55 29.95
CA VAL A 334 11.54 9.00 30.95
C VAL A 334 11.91 7.57 30.57
N TYR A 335 13.19 7.23 30.69
CA TYR A 335 13.68 5.86 30.57
C TYR A 335 13.54 5.19 31.92
N VAL A 336 12.85 4.06 32.00
CA VAL A 336 12.57 3.34 33.26
C VAL A 336 12.95 1.87 33.10
N ASP A 337 13.09 1.14 34.20
CA ASP A 337 13.43 -0.28 34.17
C ASP A 337 12.47 -1.04 33.26
N HIS A 338 13.01 -1.90 32.39
CA HIS A 338 12.23 -2.64 31.40
C HIS A 338 11.13 -3.50 32.05
N ASN A 339 11.30 -3.93 33.30
CA ASN A 339 10.33 -4.73 34.07
C ASN A 339 9.45 -3.89 35.01
N SER A 340 9.40 -2.58 34.83
CA SER A 340 8.58 -1.68 35.64
C SER A 340 7.07 -1.85 35.44
N PHE A 341 6.65 -2.54 34.37
CA PHE A 341 5.26 -2.66 33.94
C PHE A 341 4.86 -4.09 33.62
#